data_AF-S4PDH8-F1
#
_entry.id   AF-S4PDH8-F1
#
_cell.length_a   1.000
_cell.length_b   1.000
_cell.length_c   1.000
_cell.angle_alpha   90.00
_cell.angle_beta   90.00
_cell.angle_gamma   90.00
#
_symmetry.space_group_name_H-M   'P 1'
#
loop_
_entity.id
_entity.type
_entity.pdbx_description
1 polymer ?
#
loop_
_entity_poly.entity_id
_entity_poly.type
_entity_poly.pdbx_seq_one_letter_code
_entity_poly.pdbx_strand_id
1 'polypeptide(L)'
;MSELSAPEIEGIYETQMSLEFRVLMQLGCICAVDPTEARRLIQFGSNNMDSYALSQLQFKSVAHQPYLPKQDGVSPIKHIFLYQHSAPNSSRSMWALILGPVKKAYIFVLDTVKTNQVPNMNTLYTAERTAKINLGTDESTLPGQELTWEVAAESEGRAVWRGVQRALQRYRDERCGPTVVALQTALSPAALIALMPGLSDFPLVPLHVRDVETLYNTLE
;
A
#
# COMPACT_ATOMS: atom_id res chain seq x y z
N MET A 1 0.48 -27.77 -46.19
CA MET A 1 1.09 -26.45 -46.52
C MET A 1 0.83 -26.01 -47.97
N SER A 2 0.38 -26.89 -48.89
CA SER A 2 0.09 -26.53 -50.29
C SER A 2 -1.33 -26.00 -50.56
N GLU A 3 -2.25 -26.06 -49.58
CA GLU A 3 -3.62 -25.59 -49.79
C GLU A 3 -3.76 -24.07 -49.72
N LEU A 4 -2.83 -23.35 -49.08
CA LEU A 4 -2.90 -21.90 -48.89
C LEU A 4 -2.36 -21.08 -50.10
N SER A 5 -1.90 -21.75 -51.14
CA SER A 5 -1.27 -21.15 -52.33
C SER A 5 -2.01 -21.47 -53.64
N ALA A 6 -3.26 -21.95 -53.54
CA ALA A 6 -4.09 -22.20 -54.69
C ALA A 6 -4.45 -20.88 -55.42
N PRO A 7 -4.46 -20.84 -56.76
CA PRO A 7 -4.71 -19.63 -57.53
C PRO A 7 -6.14 -19.08 -57.37
N GLU A 8 -7.09 -19.87 -56.87
CA GLU A 8 -8.42 -19.40 -56.46
C GLU A 8 -8.46 -18.67 -55.09
N ILE A 9 -7.37 -18.68 -54.32
CA ILE A 9 -7.30 -17.99 -53.02
C ILE A 9 -6.85 -16.55 -53.24
N GLU A 10 -7.77 -15.61 -53.06
CA GLU A 10 -7.51 -14.17 -53.16
C GLU A 10 -6.51 -13.66 -52.10
N GLY A 11 -6.54 -14.24 -50.90
CA GLY A 11 -5.63 -13.91 -49.83
C GLY A 11 -5.80 -14.79 -48.59
N ILE A 12 -4.76 -14.85 -47.77
CA ILE A 12 -4.77 -15.55 -46.48
C ILE A 12 -5.07 -14.51 -45.40
N TYR A 13 -6.21 -14.66 -44.73
CA TYR A 13 -6.63 -13.77 -43.66
C TYR A 13 -6.34 -14.39 -42.30
N GLU A 14 -5.68 -13.64 -41.42
CA GLU A 14 -5.55 -14.02 -40.03
C GLU A 14 -6.89 -13.79 -39.32
N THR A 15 -7.51 -14.87 -38.87
CA THR A 15 -8.82 -14.83 -38.20
C THR A 15 -8.67 -14.86 -36.68
N GLN A 16 -7.47 -15.14 -36.18
CA GLN A 16 -7.22 -15.24 -34.76
C GLN A 16 -6.98 -13.86 -34.16
N MET A 17 -7.83 -13.50 -33.21
CA MET A 17 -7.53 -12.40 -32.30
C MET A 17 -6.45 -12.82 -31.30
N SER A 18 -5.62 -11.86 -30.88
CA SER A 18 -4.62 -12.08 -29.83
C SER A 18 -5.29 -12.63 -28.57
N LEU A 19 -4.56 -13.46 -27.83
CA LEU A 19 -5.08 -14.06 -26.60
C LEU A 19 -5.50 -12.98 -25.60
N GLU A 20 -4.73 -11.91 -25.48
CA GLU A 20 -5.01 -10.76 -24.63
C GLU A 20 -6.35 -10.09 -25.00
N PHE A 21 -6.59 -9.83 -26.29
CA PHE A 21 -7.84 -9.23 -26.74
C PHE A 21 -9.03 -10.16 -26.53
N ARG A 22 -8.84 -11.46 -26.74
CA ARG A 22 -9.87 -12.47 -26.47
C ARG A 22 -10.28 -12.50 -25.00
N VAL A 23 -9.30 -12.45 -24.09
CA VAL A 23 -9.55 -12.39 -22.64
C VAL A 23 -10.28 -11.11 -22.28
N LEU A 24 -9.85 -9.96 -22.81
CA LEU A 24 -10.53 -8.67 -22.58
C LEU A 24 -11.97 -8.69 -23.07
N MET A 25 -12.23 -9.28 -24.24
CA MET A 25 -13.59 -9.40 -24.77
C MET A 25 -14.47 -10.35 -23.95
N GLN A 26 -13.91 -11.42 -23.38
CA GLN A 26 -14.66 -12.39 -22.59
C GLN A 26 -14.90 -11.93 -21.15
N LEU A 27 -13.89 -11.35 -20.49
CA LEU A 27 -13.94 -10.97 -19.07
C LEU A 27 -14.31 -9.51 -18.84
N GLY A 28 -14.17 -8.65 -19.85
CA GLY A 28 -14.42 -7.21 -19.75
C GLY A 28 -13.44 -6.49 -18.81
N CYS A 29 -13.88 -5.36 -18.26
CA CYS A 29 -13.10 -4.54 -17.33
C CYS A 29 -13.25 -4.95 -15.86
N ILE A 30 -14.31 -5.69 -15.51
CA ILE A 30 -14.55 -6.20 -14.17
C ILE A 30 -14.88 -7.68 -14.28
N CYS A 31 -14.14 -8.50 -13.56
CA CYS A 31 -14.41 -9.91 -13.40
C CYS A 31 -14.38 -10.30 -11.93
N ALA A 32 -15.06 -11.39 -11.60
CA ALA A 32 -15.02 -12.00 -10.28
C ALA A 32 -14.92 -13.51 -10.43
N VAL A 33 -14.42 -14.19 -9.41
CA VAL A 33 -14.42 -15.66 -9.36
C VAL A 33 -15.86 -16.16 -9.39
N ASP A 34 -16.11 -17.25 -10.12
CA ASP A 34 -17.40 -17.94 -10.09
C ASP A 34 -17.68 -18.45 -8.65
N PRO A 35 -18.82 -18.08 -8.02
CA PRO A 35 -19.20 -18.55 -6.69
C PRO A 35 -19.20 -20.07 -6.53
N THR A 36 -19.40 -20.82 -7.61
CA THR A 36 -19.34 -22.29 -7.58
C THR A 36 -17.90 -22.77 -7.44
N GLU A 37 -16.98 -22.25 -8.26
CA GLU A 37 -15.55 -22.55 -8.20
C GLU A 37 -14.91 -22.03 -6.91
N ALA A 38 -15.30 -20.84 -6.43
CA ALA A 38 -14.84 -20.30 -5.16
C ALA A 38 -15.19 -21.23 -3.99
N ARG A 39 -16.44 -21.72 -3.93
CA ARG A 39 -16.88 -22.69 -2.91
C ARG A 39 -16.13 -24.01 -3.02
N ARG A 40 -15.89 -24.48 -4.25
CA ARG A 40 -15.11 -25.69 -4.51
C ARG A 40 -13.69 -25.56 -3.95
N LEU A 41 -12.99 -24.47 -4.25
CA LEU A 41 -11.62 -24.23 -3.78
C LEU A 41 -11.52 -24.23 -2.24
N ILE A 42 -12.48 -23.59 -1.57
CA ILE A 42 -12.58 -23.58 -0.11
C ILE A 42 -12.81 -24.99 0.44
N GLN A 43 -13.73 -25.76 -0.17
CA GLN A 43 -14.07 -27.11 0.28
C GLN A 43 -12.93 -28.11 0.11
N PHE A 44 -12.11 -27.96 -0.94
CA PHE A 44 -10.95 -28.82 -1.19
C PHE A 44 -9.71 -28.42 -0.36
N GLY A 45 -9.82 -27.46 0.56
CA GLY A 45 -8.70 -27.03 1.40
C GLY A 45 -7.56 -26.41 0.58
N SER A 46 -7.86 -25.87 -0.60
CA SER A 46 -6.86 -25.16 -1.38
C SER A 46 -6.48 -23.89 -0.64
N ASN A 47 -5.32 -23.91 0.03
CA ASN A 47 -4.77 -22.74 0.73
C ASN A 47 -4.34 -21.62 -0.23
N ASN A 48 -4.34 -21.87 -1.54
CA ASN A 48 -3.85 -20.92 -2.54
C ASN A 48 -5.02 -20.12 -3.15
N MET A 49 -5.57 -19.19 -2.37
CA MET A 49 -6.61 -18.24 -2.80
C MET A 49 -6.03 -16.98 -3.48
N ASP A 50 -4.72 -16.96 -3.72
CA ASP A 50 -4.01 -15.82 -4.32
C ASP A 50 -3.90 -15.93 -5.85
N SER A 51 -4.25 -17.09 -6.44
CA SER A 51 -4.20 -17.32 -7.88
C SER A 51 -5.46 -18.02 -8.40
N TYR A 52 -6.00 -17.55 -9.52
CA TYR A 52 -7.17 -18.13 -10.18
C TYR A 52 -6.89 -18.37 -11.66
N ALA A 53 -7.42 -19.47 -12.20
CA ALA A 53 -7.40 -19.70 -13.64
C ALA A 53 -8.43 -18.80 -14.33
N LEU A 54 -8.13 -18.33 -15.54
CA LEU A 54 -9.03 -17.46 -16.30
C LEU A 54 -10.42 -18.08 -16.55
N SER A 55 -10.50 -19.40 -16.67
CA SER A 55 -11.76 -20.14 -16.82
C SER A 55 -12.65 -20.11 -15.57
N GLN A 56 -12.09 -19.78 -14.40
CA GLN A 56 -12.83 -19.67 -13.13
C GLN A 56 -13.38 -18.25 -12.92
N LEU A 57 -13.06 -17.32 -13.82
CA LEU A 57 -13.50 -15.93 -13.77
C LEU A 57 -14.74 -15.74 -14.65
N GLN A 58 -15.65 -14.90 -14.18
CA GLN A 58 -16.85 -14.48 -14.91
C GLN A 58 -16.87 -12.96 -15.02
N PHE A 59 -17.35 -12.46 -16.16
CA PHE A 59 -17.64 -11.04 -16.36
C PHE A 59 -18.64 -10.54 -15.31
N LYS A 60 -18.42 -9.33 -14.81
CA LYS A 60 -19.37 -8.59 -13.99
C LYS A 60 -19.62 -7.23 -14.60
N SER A 61 -20.89 -6.85 -14.67
CA SER A 61 -21.26 -5.50 -15.06
C SER A 61 -20.92 -4.51 -13.94
N VAL A 62 -20.43 -3.33 -14.33
CA VAL A 62 -20.19 -2.17 -13.45
C VAL A 62 -21.43 -1.76 -12.64
N ALA A 63 -22.65 -2.09 -13.13
CA ALA A 63 -23.89 -1.82 -12.42
C ALA A 63 -24.07 -2.72 -11.18
N HIS A 64 -23.49 -3.92 -11.19
CA HIS A 64 -23.62 -4.91 -10.11
C HIS A 64 -22.42 -4.91 -9.16
N GLN A 65 -21.27 -4.39 -9.59
CA GLN A 65 -20.04 -4.34 -8.80
C GLN A 65 -19.51 -2.91 -8.75
N PRO A 66 -19.85 -2.13 -7.70
CA PRO A 66 -19.30 -0.79 -7.54
C PRO A 66 -17.79 -0.85 -7.26
N TYR A 67 -17.04 0.08 -7.84
CA TYR A 67 -15.56 0.13 -7.73
C TYR A 67 -15.07 0.19 -6.28
N LEU A 68 -15.75 0.99 -5.45
CA LEU A 68 -15.50 1.09 -4.02
C LEU A 68 -16.84 0.98 -3.29
N PRO A 69 -17.02 -0.01 -2.40
CA PRO A 69 -18.24 -0.12 -1.63
C PRO A 69 -18.35 1.08 -0.69
N LYS A 70 -19.43 1.85 -0.83
CA LYS A 70 -19.75 2.93 0.11
C LYS A 70 -20.42 2.29 1.32
N GLN A 71 -19.84 2.46 2.49
CA GLN A 71 -20.45 2.13 3.77
C GLN A 71 -20.57 3.42 4.58
N ASP A 72 -21.73 3.65 5.17
CA ASP A 72 -21.96 4.86 5.96
C ASP A 72 -20.99 4.92 7.14
N GLY A 73 -20.27 6.04 7.26
CA GLY A 73 -19.29 6.28 8.32
C GLY A 73 -17.95 5.55 8.19
N VAL A 74 -17.73 4.77 7.12
CA VAL A 74 -16.44 4.07 6.87
C VAL A 74 -15.82 4.56 5.58
N SER A 75 -14.59 5.09 5.66
CA SER A 75 -13.84 5.46 4.46
C SER A 75 -13.62 4.21 3.59
N PRO A 76 -13.99 4.24 2.29
CA PRO A 76 -13.83 3.09 1.39
C PRO A 76 -12.36 2.75 1.13
N ILE A 77 -11.47 3.72 1.35
CA ILE A 77 -10.02 3.57 1.23
C ILE A 77 -9.40 3.88 2.59
N LYS A 78 -8.56 2.96 3.04
CA LYS A 78 -7.75 3.11 4.23
C LYS A 78 -6.43 3.80 3.89
N HIS A 79 -5.87 4.52 4.85
CA HIS A 79 -4.63 5.25 4.65
C HIS A 79 -3.54 4.75 5.59
N ILE A 80 -2.37 4.51 5.02
CA ILE A 80 -1.11 4.38 5.72
C ILE A 80 -0.32 5.65 5.45
N PHE A 81 0.37 6.16 6.45
CA PHE A 81 1.24 7.31 6.30
C PHE A 81 2.69 6.90 6.53
N LEU A 82 3.54 7.12 5.53
CA LEU A 82 4.98 6.90 5.63
C LEU A 82 5.70 8.25 5.54
N TYR A 83 6.34 8.60 6.63
CA TYR A 83 7.16 9.79 6.78
C TYR A 83 8.63 9.44 6.80
N GLN A 84 9.43 10.26 6.14
CA GLN A 84 10.89 10.18 6.22
C GLN A 84 11.49 11.57 6.07
N HIS A 85 12.37 11.93 6.99
CA HIS A 85 13.22 13.10 6.88
C HIS A 85 14.64 12.78 7.33
N SER A 86 15.63 13.37 6.66
CA SER A 86 17.05 13.16 6.93
C SER A 86 17.72 14.47 7.25
N ALA A 87 18.66 14.44 8.19
CA ALA A 87 19.46 15.60 8.51
C ALA A 87 20.41 15.96 7.35
N PRO A 88 20.58 17.26 7.06
CA PRO A 88 21.58 17.69 6.10
C PRO A 88 22.98 17.28 6.58
N ASN A 89 23.82 16.81 5.66
CA ASN A 89 25.22 16.42 5.91
C ASN A 89 25.44 15.33 6.98
N SER A 90 24.42 14.55 7.30
CA SER A 90 24.47 13.50 8.32
C SER A 90 23.70 12.26 7.85
N SER A 91 24.12 11.08 8.30
CA SER A 91 23.36 9.84 8.06
C SER A 91 22.13 9.71 8.98
N ARG A 92 21.92 10.67 9.88
CA ARG A 92 20.78 10.71 10.79
C ARG A 92 19.49 10.92 10.03
N SER A 93 18.50 10.06 10.27
CA SER A 93 17.17 10.21 9.68
C SER A 93 16.09 9.68 10.61
N MET A 94 14.91 10.29 10.55
CA MET A 94 13.73 9.82 11.25
C MET A 94 12.75 9.26 10.24
N TRP A 95 12.19 8.09 10.56
CA TRP A 95 11.15 7.44 9.79
C TRP A 95 9.96 7.19 10.69
N ALA A 96 8.77 7.47 10.19
CA ALA A 96 7.54 7.09 10.87
C ALA A 96 6.60 6.37 9.90
N LEU A 97 6.06 5.24 10.33
CA LEU A 97 5.05 4.49 9.60
C LEU A 97 3.81 4.39 10.48
N ILE A 98 2.74 5.08 10.09
CA ILE A 98 1.47 5.10 10.82
C ILE A 98 0.46 4.23 10.08
N LEU A 99 0.08 3.13 10.70
CA LEU A 99 -0.92 2.18 10.21
C LEU A 99 -2.24 2.47 10.93
N GLY A 100 -2.93 3.52 10.49
CA GLY A 100 -4.20 3.98 11.10
C GLY A 100 -5.25 2.87 11.29
N PRO A 101 -5.51 1.99 10.31
CA PRO A 101 -6.56 0.98 10.43
C PRO A 101 -6.33 -0.07 11.51
N VAL A 102 -5.07 -0.36 11.84
CA VAL A 102 -4.68 -1.32 12.88
C VAL A 102 -4.21 -0.62 14.16
N LYS A 103 -4.42 0.71 14.25
CA LYS A 103 -4.06 1.55 15.39
C LYS A 103 -2.60 1.37 15.84
N LYS A 104 -1.69 1.22 14.88
CA LYS A 104 -0.28 0.94 15.17
C LYS A 104 0.63 1.93 14.47
N ALA A 105 1.64 2.42 15.19
CA ALA A 105 2.61 3.36 14.66
C ALA A 105 4.03 2.87 14.98
N TYR A 106 4.91 3.01 14.00
CA TYR A 106 6.31 2.64 14.09
C TYR A 106 7.15 3.88 13.92
N ILE A 107 8.14 4.05 14.79
CA ILE A 107 9.14 5.11 14.67
C ILE A 107 10.51 4.46 14.61
N PHE A 108 11.25 4.76 13.56
CA PHE A 108 12.63 4.34 13.41
C PHE A 108 13.52 5.57 13.43
N VAL A 109 14.47 5.58 14.36
CA VAL A 109 15.50 6.61 14.45
C VAL A 109 16.78 5.99 13.90
N LEU A 110 17.26 6.50 12.77
CA LEU A 110 18.57 6.14 12.23
C LEU A 110 19.60 7.10 12.81
N ASP A 111 20.53 6.57 13.60
CA ASP A 111 21.64 7.33 14.16
C ASP A 111 22.88 6.44 14.32
N THR A 112 24.06 7.04 14.31
CA THR A 112 25.34 6.36 14.51
C THR A 112 25.41 5.60 15.83
N VAL A 113 24.72 6.09 16.87
CA VAL A 113 24.63 5.45 18.19
C VAL A 113 23.20 5.03 18.45
N LYS A 114 23.00 3.75 18.84
CA LYS A 114 21.69 3.21 19.20
C LYS A 114 21.25 3.70 20.59
N THR A 115 20.87 4.97 20.68
CA THR A 115 20.33 5.54 21.92
C THR A 115 18.84 5.77 21.75
N ASN A 116 18.03 5.08 22.56
CA ASN A 116 16.59 5.24 22.53
C ASN A 116 16.17 6.40 23.46
N GLN A 117 16.43 7.64 23.04
CA GLN A 117 16.01 8.85 23.76
C GLN A 117 14.68 9.43 23.25
N VAL A 118 13.84 8.59 22.64
CA VAL A 118 12.56 9.06 22.09
C VAL A 118 11.61 9.39 23.25
N PRO A 119 10.94 10.57 23.23
CA PRO A 119 9.99 10.93 24.27
C PRO A 119 8.79 9.97 24.28
N ASN A 120 7.97 10.06 25.33
CA ASN A 120 6.76 9.25 25.41
C ASN A 120 5.78 9.64 24.29
N MET A 121 5.70 8.80 23.26
CA MET A 121 4.90 9.06 22.07
C MET A 121 3.41 9.17 22.35
N ASN A 122 2.89 8.45 23.35
CA ASN A 122 1.48 8.58 23.73
C ASN A 122 1.18 10.00 24.24
N THR A 123 2.08 10.55 25.05
CA THR A 123 1.90 11.92 25.59
C THR A 123 1.99 12.97 24.49
N LEU A 124 2.97 12.83 23.58
CA LEU A 124 3.17 13.75 22.47
C LEU A 124 1.98 13.71 21.49
N TYR A 125 1.56 12.50 21.10
CA TYR A 125 0.43 12.33 20.20
C TYR A 125 -0.87 12.87 20.79
N THR A 126 -1.15 12.59 22.06
CA THR A 126 -2.35 13.10 22.74
C THR A 126 -2.35 14.62 22.80
N ALA A 127 -1.20 15.24 23.15
CA ALA A 127 -1.07 16.69 23.20
C ALA A 127 -1.33 17.35 21.84
N GLU A 128 -0.69 16.85 20.78
CA GLU A 128 -0.87 17.37 19.41
C GLU A 128 -2.30 17.16 18.90
N ARG A 129 -2.89 15.98 19.16
CA ARG A 129 -4.28 15.68 18.78
C ARG A 129 -5.25 16.64 19.47
N THR A 130 -5.11 16.85 20.78
CA THR A 130 -5.93 17.81 21.54
C THR A 130 -5.75 19.23 21.02
N ALA A 131 -4.53 19.64 20.68
CA ALA A 131 -4.27 20.95 20.09
C ALA A 131 -4.99 21.13 18.74
N LYS A 132 -4.97 20.11 17.85
CA LYS A 132 -5.69 20.15 16.57
C LYS A 132 -7.21 20.22 16.72
N ILE A 133 -7.76 19.49 17.69
CA ILE A 133 -9.19 19.54 18.02
C ILE A 133 -9.56 20.93 18.54
N ASN A 134 -8.74 21.50 19.43
CA ASN A 134 -8.95 22.85 19.96
C ASN A 134 -8.89 23.94 18.87
N LEU A 135 -8.14 23.69 17.79
CA LEU A 135 -8.09 24.56 16.61
C LEU A 135 -9.29 24.38 15.65
N GLY A 136 -10.26 23.53 16.00
CA GLY A 136 -11.49 23.30 15.22
C GLY A 136 -11.38 22.20 14.16
N THR A 137 -10.36 21.35 14.21
CA THR A 137 -10.26 20.18 13.32
C THR A 137 -11.26 19.12 13.77
N ASP A 138 -12.07 18.61 12.84
CA ASP A 138 -13.03 17.54 13.15
C ASP A 138 -12.31 16.25 13.55
N GLU A 139 -12.74 15.64 14.64
CA GLU A 139 -12.13 14.45 15.21
C GLU A 139 -12.17 13.25 14.26
N SER A 140 -13.20 13.19 13.40
CA SER A 140 -13.35 12.13 12.40
C SER A 140 -12.23 12.11 11.35
N THR A 141 -11.57 13.25 11.15
CA THR A 141 -10.47 13.41 10.18
C THR A 141 -9.10 13.11 10.76
N LEU A 142 -9.02 13.01 12.09
CA LEU A 142 -7.79 12.72 12.81
C LEU A 142 -7.61 11.21 12.96
N PRO A 143 -6.37 10.71 13.05
CA PRO A 143 -6.16 9.33 13.43
C PRO A 143 -6.79 9.05 14.82
N GLY A 144 -7.11 7.78 15.08
CA GLY A 144 -7.77 7.36 16.30
C GLY A 144 -7.03 7.81 17.57
N GLN A 145 -7.76 8.00 18.67
CA GLN A 145 -7.19 8.47 19.94
C GLN A 145 -6.11 7.53 20.49
N GLU A 146 -6.25 6.23 20.25
CA GLU A 146 -5.35 5.20 20.74
C GLU A 146 -4.47 4.68 19.60
N LEU A 147 -3.16 4.88 19.73
CA LEU A 147 -2.14 4.28 18.86
C LEU A 147 -1.15 3.51 19.72
N THR A 148 -0.83 2.28 19.30
CA THR A 148 0.28 1.51 19.88
C THR A 148 1.58 1.90 19.17
N TRP A 149 2.58 2.34 19.92
CA TRP A 149 3.85 2.79 19.38
C TRP A 149 4.94 1.74 19.53
N GLU A 150 5.63 1.42 18.44
CA GLU A 150 6.89 0.68 18.45
C GLU A 150 8.02 1.62 18.02
N VAL A 151 8.98 1.84 18.91
CA VAL A 151 10.12 2.73 18.66
C VAL A 151 11.40 1.91 18.60
N ALA A 152 12.16 2.07 17.53
CA ALA A 152 13.45 1.40 17.34
C ALA A 152 14.53 2.40 16.92
N ALA A 153 15.65 2.41 17.65
CA ALA A 153 16.86 3.13 17.26
C ALA A 153 17.79 2.16 16.51
N GLU A 154 18.14 2.50 15.27
CA GLU A 154 18.97 1.67 14.40
C GLU A 154 20.20 2.42 13.92
N SER A 155 21.28 1.68 13.69
CA SER A 155 22.57 2.24 13.21
C SER A 155 22.78 2.10 11.71
N GLU A 156 21.98 1.25 11.05
CA GLU A 156 22.07 1.00 9.62
C GLU A 156 20.71 1.24 8.95
N GLY A 157 20.70 1.98 7.83
CA GLY A 157 19.48 2.23 7.07
C GLY A 157 18.79 0.93 6.60
N ARG A 158 19.56 -0.13 6.32
CA ARG A 158 19.02 -1.45 5.97
C ARG A 158 18.14 -2.05 7.07
N ALA A 159 18.47 -1.83 8.33
CA ALA A 159 17.66 -2.31 9.45
C ALA A 159 16.29 -1.58 9.48
N VAL A 160 16.29 -0.27 9.23
CA VAL A 160 15.08 0.56 9.13
C VAL A 160 14.19 0.07 7.98
N TRP A 161 14.73 -0.10 6.77
CA TRP A 161 13.96 -0.56 5.61
C TRP A 161 13.33 -1.94 5.84
N ARG A 162 14.09 -2.88 6.46
CA ARG A 162 13.54 -4.18 6.87
C ARG A 162 12.47 -4.06 7.95
N GLY A 163 12.60 -3.10 8.87
CA GLY A 163 11.59 -2.80 9.89
C GLY A 163 10.28 -2.36 9.26
N VAL A 164 10.34 -1.36 8.37
CA VAL A 164 9.20 -0.84 7.61
C VAL A 164 8.57 -1.95 6.75
N GLN A 165 9.37 -2.71 6.01
CA GLN A 165 8.88 -3.78 5.15
C GLN A 165 8.18 -4.90 5.96
N ARG A 166 8.72 -5.29 7.12
CA ARG A 166 8.06 -6.27 8.00
C ARG A 166 6.74 -5.74 8.54
N ALA A 167 6.65 -4.47 8.89
CA ALA A 167 5.41 -3.86 9.36
C ALA A 167 4.34 -3.82 8.25
N LEU A 168 4.72 -3.44 7.03
CA LEU A 168 3.83 -3.44 5.86
C LEU A 168 3.37 -4.86 5.49
N GLN A 169 4.27 -5.84 5.55
CA GLN A 169 3.92 -7.24 5.29
C GLN A 169 2.89 -7.75 6.29
N ARG A 170 3.08 -7.49 7.59
CA ARG A 170 2.10 -7.84 8.63
C ARG A 170 0.73 -7.21 8.37
N TYR A 171 0.71 -5.93 8.03
CA TYR A 171 -0.53 -5.23 7.68
C TYR A 171 -1.24 -5.86 6.48
N ARG A 172 -0.49 -6.24 5.45
CA ARG A 172 -1.01 -6.91 4.26
C ARG A 172 -1.62 -8.28 4.62
N ASP A 173 -0.93 -9.03 5.47
CA ASP A 173 -1.34 -10.37 5.89
C ASP A 173 -2.61 -10.33 6.76
N GLU A 174 -2.87 -9.22 7.46
CA GLU A 174 -4.14 -8.96 8.16
C GLU A 174 -5.32 -8.68 7.22
N ARG A 175 -5.10 -8.60 5.91
CA ARG A 175 -6.13 -8.41 4.86
C ARG A 175 -7.10 -7.27 5.22
N CYS A 176 -6.57 -6.14 5.67
CA CYS A 176 -7.34 -4.97 6.08
C CYS A 176 -8.17 -4.31 4.96
N GLY A 177 -8.16 -4.81 3.72
CA GLY A 177 -8.92 -4.25 2.60
C GLY A 177 -8.19 -3.13 1.85
N PRO A 178 -8.90 -2.38 0.98
CA PRO A 178 -8.30 -1.38 0.10
C PRO A 178 -7.55 -0.31 0.90
N THR A 179 -6.24 -0.20 0.66
CA THR A 179 -5.36 0.69 1.43
C THR A 179 -4.38 1.41 0.50
N VAL A 180 -4.20 2.71 0.71
CA VAL A 180 -3.22 3.57 0.05
C VAL A 180 -2.13 3.96 1.02
N VAL A 181 -0.89 4.09 0.54
CA VAL A 181 0.23 4.63 1.30
C VAL A 181 0.51 6.06 0.87
N ALA A 182 0.24 7.02 1.75
CA ALA A 182 0.65 8.41 1.59
C ALA A 182 2.12 8.58 1.98
N LEU A 183 2.92 9.17 1.08
CA LEU A 183 4.37 9.32 1.22
C LEU A 183 4.74 10.77 1.47
N GLN A 184 5.34 11.07 2.62
CA GLN A 184 6.05 12.32 2.86
C GLN A 184 7.52 12.00 3.11
N THR A 185 8.26 11.85 2.00
CA THR A 185 9.65 11.39 2.00
C THR A 185 10.48 12.24 1.05
N ALA A 186 11.78 12.40 1.33
CA ALA A 186 12.69 13.03 0.39
C ALA A 186 13.00 12.14 -0.83
N LEU A 187 12.86 10.82 -0.66
CA LEU A 187 13.10 9.82 -1.70
C LEU A 187 11.92 9.72 -2.67
N SER A 188 12.20 9.42 -3.94
CA SER A 188 11.16 9.14 -4.93
C SER A 188 10.48 7.79 -4.66
N PRO A 189 9.21 7.60 -5.09
CA PRO A 189 8.52 6.31 -4.94
C PRO A 189 9.30 5.14 -5.55
N ALA A 190 9.93 5.33 -6.72
CA ALA A 190 10.74 4.30 -7.37
C ALA A 190 11.98 3.90 -6.52
N ALA A 191 12.66 4.89 -5.92
CA ALA A 191 13.78 4.62 -5.03
C ALA A 191 13.33 3.89 -3.76
N LEU A 192 12.18 4.28 -3.18
CA LEU A 192 11.62 3.59 -2.02
C LEU A 192 11.25 2.14 -2.33
N ILE A 193 10.64 1.86 -3.48
CA ILE A 193 10.32 0.49 -3.92
C ILE A 193 11.60 -0.33 -4.10
N ALA A 194 12.66 0.26 -4.66
CA ALA A 194 13.94 -0.44 -4.80
C ALA A 194 14.57 -0.82 -3.44
N LEU A 195 14.39 0.01 -2.41
CA LEU A 195 14.87 -0.25 -1.05
C LEU A 195 13.95 -1.19 -0.26
N MET A 196 12.64 -1.09 -0.50
CA MET A 196 11.58 -1.80 0.20
C MET A 196 10.54 -2.30 -0.81
N PRO A 197 10.79 -3.46 -1.47
CA PRO A 197 9.90 -3.99 -2.49
C PRO A 197 8.45 -4.18 -2.02
N GLY A 198 8.22 -4.42 -0.71
CA GLY A 198 6.86 -4.55 -0.16
C GLY A 198 5.97 -3.31 -0.34
N LEU A 199 6.52 -2.15 -0.70
CA LEU A 199 5.72 -0.97 -1.06
C LEU A 199 4.99 -1.13 -2.40
N SER A 200 5.44 -2.00 -3.31
CA SER A 200 4.77 -2.21 -4.61
C SER A 200 3.39 -2.84 -4.48
N ASP A 201 3.10 -3.46 -3.34
CA ASP A 201 1.80 -4.09 -3.05
C ASP A 201 0.70 -3.05 -2.77
N PHE A 202 1.07 -1.78 -2.58
CA PHE A 202 0.16 -0.69 -2.26
C PHE A 202 0.25 0.43 -3.30
N PRO A 203 -0.87 1.10 -3.63
CA PRO A 203 -0.81 2.36 -4.36
C PRO A 203 -0.10 3.42 -3.51
N LEU A 204 0.94 4.03 -4.08
CA LEU A 204 1.76 5.04 -3.43
C LEU A 204 1.35 6.45 -3.87
N VAL A 205 1.03 7.33 -2.92
CA VAL A 205 0.62 8.71 -3.19
C VAL A 205 1.61 9.69 -2.54
N PRO A 206 2.46 10.38 -3.31
CA PRO A 206 3.38 11.38 -2.76
C PRO A 206 2.64 12.64 -2.33
N LEU A 207 2.91 13.07 -1.09
CA LEU A 207 2.45 14.33 -0.53
C LEU A 207 3.50 15.40 -0.81
N HIS A 208 3.05 16.53 -1.35
CA HIS A 208 3.93 17.65 -1.70
C HIS A 208 4.12 18.60 -0.52
N VAL A 209 4.42 18.04 0.65
CA VAL A 209 4.75 18.78 1.87
C VAL A 209 6.25 18.62 2.10
N ARG A 210 6.97 19.75 2.23
CA ARG A 210 8.40 19.75 2.50
C ARG A 210 8.66 20.34 3.87
N ASP A 211 9.34 19.58 4.69
CA ASP A 211 9.87 20.09 5.94
C ASP A 211 11.09 20.97 5.69
N VAL A 212 11.37 21.86 6.64
CA VAL A 212 12.53 22.74 6.59
C VAL A 212 13.80 21.91 6.77
N GLU A 213 14.83 22.15 5.97
CA GLU A 213 16.10 21.39 6.05
C GLU A 213 16.78 21.48 7.42
N THR A 214 16.53 22.56 8.16
CA THR A 214 17.11 22.82 9.48
C THR A 214 16.33 22.19 10.64
N LEU A 215 15.38 21.28 10.36
CA LEU A 215 14.49 20.70 11.39
C LEU A 215 15.26 20.06 12.56
N TYR A 216 16.44 19.51 12.29
CA TYR A 216 17.27 18.84 13.30
C TYR A 216 18.41 19.69 13.86
N ASN A 217 18.54 20.97 13.47
CA ASN A 217 19.62 21.82 13.99
C ASN A 217 19.53 22.07 15.50
N THR A 218 18.37 21.81 16.09
CA THR A 218 18.13 21.90 17.55
C THR A 218 18.50 20.62 18.31
N LEU A 219 18.91 19.55 17.60
CA LEU A 219 19.33 18.26 18.16
C LEU A 219 20.85 18.07 18.13
N GLU A 220 21.61 19.14 17.90
CA GLU A 220 23.08 19.18 18.11
C GLU A 220 23.44 19.47 19.57
#